data_AF-A0A452QWI3-F1
#
_entry.id   AF-A0A452QWI3-F1
#
_cell.length_a   1.000
_cell.length_b   1.000
_cell.length_c   1.000
_cell.angle_alpha   90.00
_cell.angle_beta   90.00
_cell.angle_gamma   90.00
#
_symmetry.space_group_name_H-M   'P 1'
#
loop_
_entity.id
_entity.type
_entity.pdbx_description
1 polymer ?
#
loop_
_entity_poly.entity_id
_entity_poly.type
_entity_poly.pdbx_seq_one_letter_code
_entity_poly.pdbx_strand_id
1 'polypeptide(L)'
;MWRLPGSRAVLRGVRRTVEPHASAEAATEPAAGAVERAVVSCVPSEPKLSMSFAPAHGSHKNMQRDQSEPLARALSRIATNALKGHAKAATARKSRKNRPNASGGVACAGAWARAVAEDVLHVDRAVLQIGDVKYKVERNRFAFRSRSCHLSLEFGDPAGSVFRWYKEAKPGAAEPEGGGPSSLPPSSPSPSWTETGVNERVYTPSNADIGLRLKLHCTPGNGQRFGPSRELESVCPVEAGPGTCTFDHRHLYTKKVTDDSLIRTVSYNLLADTYAQTEFSRSVLYPYCAPYALELDYRQNLIQKELTGYNADLICLQEVDRSVFTDSLVPALEAFGLEGVFRIKQHEGLATFYRKAKFTLLSQHDISFHEALESDPLHKELLEKLVVYPSAQERRVLQRSSVLHVSVLQSTKDSSKRICAANTHLCWHPKVTIQYIPGF
;
A
#
# COMPACT_ATOMS: atom_id res chain seq x y z
N MET A 1 -5.59 -15.66 -19.98
CA MET A 1 -4.35 -15.62 -19.18
C MET A 1 -3.49 -14.51 -19.76
N TRP A 2 -3.09 -13.47 -19.02
CA TRP A 2 -2.65 -12.18 -19.61
C TRP A 2 -1.47 -11.51 -18.92
N ARG A 3 -0.75 -10.67 -19.65
CA ARG A 3 0.44 -9.93 -19.20
C ARG A 3 0.33 -8.44 -19.48
N LEU A 4 0.95 -7.64 -18.62
CA LEU A 4 1.42 -6.28 -18.86
C LEU A 4 2.97 -6.30 -18.78
N PRO A 5 3.73 -6.10 -19.87
CA PRO A 5 5.20 -6.03 -19.83
C PRO A 5 5.78 -4.72 -19.27
N GLY A 6 6.85 -4.81 -18.47
CA GLY A 6 8.08 -4.03 -18.69
C GLY A 6 8.39 -2.85 -17.75
N SER A 7 9.46 -3.02 -16.97
CA SER A 7 10.44 -2.01 -16.50
C SER A 7 9.84 -0.76 -15.84
N ARG A 8 9.49 -0.89 -14.55
CA ARG A 8 8.73 0.12 -13.80
C ARG A 8 7.43 0.42 -14.54
N ALA A 9 6.37 -0.34 -14.28
CA ALA A 9 5.01 0.01 -14.68
C ALA A 9 4.57 1.30 -13.95
N VAL A 10 5.15 2.43 -14.34
CA VAL A 10 4.75 3.76 -13.91
C VAL A 10 3.49 4.07 -14.70
N LEU A 11 2.35 3.99 -14.03
CA LEU A 11 1.08 4.51 -14.51
C LEU A 11 1.32 5.93 -15.02
N ARG A 12 1.01 6.19 -16.30
CA ARG A 12 1.10 7.54 -16.85
C ARG A 12 -0.07 8.35 -16.33
N GLY A 13 0.23 9.50 -15.72
CA GLY A 13 -0.73 10.55 -15.42
C GLY A 13 -1.65 10.27 -14.23
N VAL A 14 -1.29 10.80 -13.06
CA VAL A 14 -2.26 10.94 -11.97
C VAL A 14 -3.12 12.16 -12.25
N ARG A 15 -4.28 11.98 -12.89
CA ARG A 15 -5.30 13.03 -12.98
C ARG A 15 -6.21 12.94 -11.76
N ARG A 16 -6.29 14.04 -11.00
CA ARG A 16 -7.28 14.20 -9.92
C ARG A 16 -8.57 14.70 -10.57
N THR A 17 -9.61 13.88 -10.54
CA THR A 17 -10.97 14.31 -10.86
C THR A 17 -11.70 14.62 -9.55
N VAL A 18 -12.34 15.79 -9.48
CA VAL A 18 -13.25 16.17 -8.41
C VAL A 18 -14.63 16.22 -9.05
N GLU A 19 -15.40 15.14 -8.94
CA GLU A 19 -16.80 15.17 -9.36
C GLU A 19 -17.70 15.52 -8.17
N PRO A 20 -18.70 16.40 -8.35
CA PRO A 20 -19.75 16.64 -7.38
C PRO A 20 -20.81 15.53 -7.51
N HIS A 21 -20.92 14.66 -6.51
CA HIS A 21 -22.07 13.76 -6.43
C HIS A 21 -23.30 14.53 -5.95
N ALA A 22 -24.31 14.59 -6.82
CA ALA A 22 -25.65 15.07 -6.52
C ALA A 22 -26.40 14.01 -5.68
N SER A 23 -26.67 14.33 -4.43
CA SER A 23 -27.74 13.73 -3.66
C SER A 23 -28.89 14.73 -3.62
N ALA A 24 -30.02 14.33 -4.18
CA ALA A 24 -31.23 15.13 -4.28
C ALA A 24 -31.85 15.34 -2.89
N GLU A 25 -31.84 16.57 -2.41
CA GLU A 25 -32.83 17.12 -1.49
C GLU A 25 -32.93 18.62 -1.76
N ALA A 26 -34.12 19.06 -2.18
CA ALA A 26 -34.39 20.43 -2.56
C ALA A 26 -34.53 21.31 -1.31
N ALA A 27 -33.61 22.26 -1.13
CA ALA A 27 -33.81 23.47 -0.34
C ALA A 27 -32.99 24.61 -0.97
N THR A 28 -33.69 25.63 -1.43
CA THR A 28 -33.16 26.89 -1.96
C THR A 28 -32.34 27.65 -0.92
N GLU A 29 -31.02 27.76 -1.11
CA GLU A 29 -30.16 28.75 -0.47
C GLU A 29 -29.36 29.53 -1.54
N PRO A 30 -29.09 30.84 -1.33
CA PRO A 30 -28.44 31.70 -2.31
C PRO A 30 -26.93 31.38 -2.42
N ALA A 31 -26.37 31.66 -3.60
CA ALA A 31 -24.97 31.40 -3.97
C ALA A 31 -23.96 31.97 -2.95
N ALA A 32 -23.47 31.11 -2.06
CA ALA A 32 -22.37 31.42 -1.14
C ALA A 32 -21.02 31.13 -1.81
N GLY A 33 -20.11 32.09 -1.73
CA GLY A 33 -18.76 32.03 -2.31
C GLY A 33 -17.99 30.76 -1.93
N ALA A 34 -17.06 30.35 -2.81
CA ALA A 34 -16.26 29.13 -2.68
C ALA A 34 -15.67 28.98 -1.27
N VAL A 35 -16.18 28.01 -0.51
CA VAL A 35 -15.68 27.70 0.84
C VAL A 35 -14.28 27.12 0.73
N GLU A 36 -13.29 27.80 1.33
CA GLU A 36 -11.90 27.34 1.37
C GLU A 36 -11.77 26.08 2.23
N ARG A 37 -10.73 25.26 2.02
CA ARG A 37 -10.58 23.96 2.70
C ARG A 37 -9.29 23.88 3.51
N ALA A 38 -9.39 23.26 4.68
CA ALA A 38 -8.25 22.90 5.52
C ALA A 38 -8.20 21.38 5.67
N VAL A 39 -7.10 20.75 5.25
CA VAL A 39 -6.90 19.30 5.38
C VAL A 39 -6.04 19.03 6.60
N VAL A 40 -6.49 18.13 7.48
CA VAL A 40 -5.75 17.70 8.66
C VAL A 40 -5.42 16.22 8.52
N SER A 41 -4.14 15.86 8.57
CA SER A 41 -3.70 14.46 8.62
C SER A 41 -3.21 14.14 10.03
N CYS A 42 -3.85 13.16 10.66
CA CYS A 42 -3.61 12.72 12.02
C CYS A 42 -3.58 11.19 12.02
N VAL A 43 -2.38 10.63 12.09
CA VAL A 43 -2.14 9.19 12.18
C VAL A 43 -2.00 8.84 13.67
N PRO A 44 -2.79 7.90 14.22
CA PRO A 44 -2.73 7.57 15.66
C PRO A 44 -1.35 7.12 16.17
N SER A 45 -0.52 6.54 15.29
CA SER A 45 0.83 6.09 15.61
C SER A 45 1.89 7.21 15.56
N GLU A 46 1.55 8.41 15.08
CA GLU A 46 2.48 9.52 14.98
C GLU A 46 2.26 10.52 16.13
N PRO A 47 3.33 11.06 16.75
CA PRO A 47 3.17 12.04 17.84
C PRO A 47 2.67 13.40 17.35
N LYS A 48 2.73 13.64 16.04
CA LYS A 48 2.38 14.91 15.40
C LYS A 48 1.23 14.73 14.41
N LEU A 49 0.49 15.80 14.16
CA LEU A 49 -0.49 15.91 13.08
C LEU A 49 -0.10 17.07 12.17
N SER A 50 -0.42 16.94 10.89
CA SER A 50 -0.20 17.98 9.89
C SER A 50 -1.51 18.65 9.50
N MET A 51 -1.46 19.96 9.25
CA MET A 51 -2.58 20.72 8.73
C MET A 51 -2.15 21.57 7.55
N SER A 52 -2.95 21.56 6.49
CA SER A 52 -2.69 22.20 5.22
C SER A 52 -3.89 23.05 4.80
N PHE A 53 -3.69 24.33 4.54
CA PHE A 53 -4.72 25.24 4.05
C PHE A 53 -4.11 26.38 3.23
N ALA A 54 -4.87 26.94 2.29
CA ALA A 54 -4.45 28.07 1.45
C ALA A 54 -5.33 29.28 1.76
N PRO A 55 -4.78 30.38 2.29
CA PRO A 55 -5.58 31.58 2.53
C PRO A 55 -5.98 32.30 1.24
N ALA A 56 -7.17 32.91 1.23
CA ALA A 56 -7.76 33.71 0.14
C ALA A 56 -6.81 34.59 -0.69
N HIS A 57 -5.71 35.08 -0.12
CA HIS A 57 -4.69 35.88 -0.81
C HIS A 57 -3.25 35.48 -0.47
N GLY A 58 -2.96 34.21 -0.23
CA GLY A 58 -1.64 33.75 0.22
C GLY A 58 -1.16 32.41 -0.35
N SER A 59 0.11 32.11 -0.09
CA SER A 59 0.71 30.80 -0.40
C SER A 59 0.15 29.70 0.50
N HIS A 60 0.16 28.47 -0.01
CA HIS A 60 -0.25 27.27 0.71
C HIS A 60 0.55 27.13 2.01
N LYS A 61 -0.15 27.01 3.15
CA LYS A 61 0.47 26.86 4.46
C LYS A 61 0.37 25.41 4.91
N ASN A 62 1.51 24.85 5.29
CA ASN A 62 1.60 23.55 5.96
C ASN A 62 2.09 23.80 7.39
N MET A 63 1.44 23.15 8.34
CA MET A 63 1.77 23.24 9.76
C MET A 63 1.83 21.85 10.36
N GLN A 64 2.74 21.64 11.29
CA GLN A 64 2.79 20.46 12.13
C GLN A 64 2.57 20.87 13.59
N ARG A 65 1.88 20.03 14.34
CA ARG A 65 1.72 20.19 15.79
C ARG A 65 1.69 18.84 16.48
N ASP A 66 2.02 18.81 17.77
CA ASP A 66 1.87 17.61 18.59
C ASP A 66 0.39 17.27 18.77
N GLN A 67 0.06 15.99 18.77
CA GLN A 67 -1.33 15.52 18.95
C GLN A 67 -1.87 15.81 20.35
N SER A 68 -0.99 15.94 21.34
CA SER A 68 -1.31 16.35 22.70
C SER A 68 -1.45 17.87 22.88
N GLU A 69 -1.16 18.70 21.86
CA GLU A 69 -1.31 20.15 21.96
C GLU A 69 -2.82 20.54 22.01
N PRO A 70 -3.26 21.27 23.05
CA PRO A 70 -4.63 21.77 23.13
C PRO A 70 -5.03 22.60 21.91
N LEU A 71 -6.25 22.38 21.40
CA LEU A 71 -6.71 22.99 20.16
C LEU A 71 -6.72 24.53 20.22
N ALA A 72 -7.08 25.11 21.37
CA ALA A 72 -7.08 26.55 21.59
C ALA A 72 -5.69 27.21 21.40
N ARG A 73 -4.62 26.53 21.86
CA ARG A 73 -3.23 27.00 21.73
C ARG A 73 -2.80 27.03 20.27
N ALA A 74 -3.16 25.99 19.52
CA ALA A 74 -2.87 25.91 18.09
C ALA A 74 -3.65 26.96 17.28
N LEU A 75 -4.94 27.15 17.57
CA LEU A 75 -5.78 28.17 16.92
C LEU A 75 -5.24 29.58 17.18
N SER A 76 -4.78 29.85 18.40
CA SER A 76 -4.13 31.12 18.76
C SER A 76 -2.85 31.36 17.96
N ARG A 77 -2.01 30.33 17.77
CA ARG A 77 -0.81 30.41 16.92
C ARG A 77 -1.15 30.68 15.46
N ILE A 78 -2.19 30.02 14.94
CA ILE A 78 -2.66 30.21 13.56
C ILE A 78 -3.16 31.64 13.36
N ALA A 79 -3.99 32.13 14.28
CA ALA A 79 -4.46 33.52 14.28
C ALA A 79 -3.29 34.51 14.28
N THR A 80 -2.34 34.32 15.19
CA THR A 80 -1.16 35.20 15.33
C THR A 80 -0.31 35.22 14.06
N ASN A 81 -0.10 34.06 13.42
CA ASN A 81 0.71 33.95 12.21
C ASN A 81 -0.03 34.41 10.93
N ALA A 82 -1.36 34.30 10.89
CA ALA A 82 -2.18 34.83 9.81
C ALA A 82 -2.22 36.37 9.87
N LEU A 83 -2.45 36.93 11.06
CA LEU A 83 -2.49 38.38 11.29
C LEU A 83 -1.15 39.08 10.98
N LYS A 84 -0.01 38.44 11.29
CA LYS A 84 1.32 38.95 10.89
C LYS A 84 1.53 39.02 9.37
N GLY A 85 0.91 38.11 8.61
CA GLY A 85 0.94 38.13 7.14
C GLY A 85 0.16 39.30 6.55
N HIS A 86 -1.02 39.61 7.12
CA HIS A 86 -1.81 40.78 6.74
C HIS A 86 -1.12 42.10 7.13
N ALA A 87 -0.41 42.14 8.26
CA ALA A 87 0.37 43.32 8.66
C ALA A 87 1.50 43.65 7.67
N LYS A 88 2.19 42.64 7.11
CA LYS A 88 3.20 42.83 6.05
C LYS A 88 2.61 43.29 4.72
N ALA A 89 1.41 42.82 4.35
CA ALA A 89 0.71 43.28 3.17
C ALA A 89 0.15 44.72 3.34
N ALA A 90 -0.23 45.10 4.55
CA ALA A 90 -0.70 46.44 4.88
C ALA A 90 0.44 47.49 4.95
N THR A 91 1.66 47.11 5.36
CA THR A 91 2.82 48.02 5.28
C THR A 91 3.28 48.25 3.84
N ALA A 92 3.09 47.29 2.92
CA ALA A 92 3.31 47.52 1.49
C ALA A 92 2.26 48.46 0.84
N ARG A 93 1.11 48.69 1.48
CA ARG A 93 0.00 49.52 0.95
C ARG A 93 -0.21 50.85 1.67
N LYS A 94 0.60 51.22 2.67
CA LYS A 94 0.52 52.54 3.31
C LYS A 94 1.31 53.62 2.55
N SER A 95 0.85 53.91 1.34
CA SER A 95 1.02 55.21 0.67
C SER A 95 -0.31 55.70 0.06
N ARG A 96 -1.42 55.68 0.81
CA ARG A 96 -2.58 56.57 0.57
C ARG A 96 -3.61 56.50 1.72
N LYS A 97 -3.75 57.64 2.41
CA LYS A 97 -4.83 58.20 3.28
C LYS A 97 -5.85 57.32 4.04
N ASN A 98 -5.82 57.49 5.37
CA ASN A 98 -6.86 57.74 6.42
C ASN A 98 -8.18 56.93 6.62
N ARG A 99 -8.23 56.27 7.81
CA ARG A 99 -9.30 56.00 8.84
C ARG A 99 -10.52 55.10 8.52
N PRO A 100 -11.22 54.53 9.55
CA PRO A 100 -10.77 53.96 10.85
C PRO A 100 -11.40 52.57 11.21
N ASN A 101 -10.81 51.91 12.23
CA ASN A 101 -11.30 50.82 13.11
C ASN A 101 -12.03 49.58 12.54
N ALA A 102 -11.38 48.41 12.66
CA ALA A 102 -12.04 47.12 12.80
C ALA A 102 -11.38 46.30 13.92
N SER A 103 -12.22 45.66 14.73
CA SER A 103 -11.95 44.90 15.93
C SER A 103 -11.15 43.61 15.69
N GLY A 104 -10.50 43.12 16.77
CA GLY A 104 -9.58 42.00 16.75
C GLY A 104 -10.16 40.69 16.22
N GLY A 105 -9.46 40.09 15.24
CA GLY A 105 -9.80 38.79 14.69
C GLY A 105 -9.39 37.64 15.63
N VAL A 106 -10.39 36.93 16.14
CA VAL A 106 -10.23 35.66 16.87
C VAL A 106 -10.37 34.51 15.87
N ALA A 107 -9.48 33.52 15.91
CA ALA A 107 -9.68 32.27 15.18
C ALA A 107 -10.54 31.32 16.01
N CYS A 108 -11.73 30.96 15.51
CA CYS A 108 -12.67 30.05 16.17
C CYS A 108 -12.83 28.76 15.34
N ALA A 109 -12.98 27.61 15.99
CA ALA A 109 -13.29 26.34 15.32
C ALA A 109 -14.51 25.65 15.94
N GLY A 110 -15.72 25.90 15.43
CA GLY A 110 -16.94 25.31 15.99
C GLY A 110 -18.02 25.14 14.93
N ALA A 111 -18.88 24.12 15.12
CA ALA A 111 -19.96 23.79 14.18
C ALA A 111 -20.94 24.96 13.95
N TRP A 112 -21.05 25.89 14.90
CA TRP A 112 -21.75 27.17 14.77
C TRP A 112 -21.01 28.16 15.68
N ALA A 113 -20.38 29.20 15.10
CA ALA A 113 -19.72 30.36 15.72
C ALA A 113 -19.69 30.46 17.27
N ARG A 114 -19.02 29.52 17.95
CA ARG A 114 -18.74 29.56 19.40
C ARG A 114 -17.29 29.14 19.63
N ALA A 115 -16.65 29.80 20.61
CA ALA A 115 -15.28 29.55 21.01
C ALA A 115 -15.10 28.08 21.46
N VAL A 116 -14.00 27.47 21.05
CA VAL A 116 -13.63 26.10 21.45
C VAL A 116 -13.14 26.16 22.88
N ALA A 117 -13.66 25.30 23.75
CA ALA A 117 -13.13 25.16 25.11
C ALA A 117 -11.65 24.70 25.07
N GLU A 118 -10.86 25.13 26.06
CA GLU A 118 -9.40 24.92 26.08
C GLU A 118 -8.98 23.44 26.06
N ASP A 119 -9.86 22.54 26.49
CA ASP A 119 -9.65 21.12 26.69
C ASP A 119 -10.06 20.22 25.50
N VAL A 120 -10.62 20.79 24.43
CA VAL A 120 -11.10 19.99 23.29
C VAL A 120 -9.93 19.48 22.44
N LEU A 121 -9.73 18.17 22.47
CA LEU A 121 -8.78 17.45 21.63
C LEU A 121 -9.47 16.98 20.33
N HIS A 122 -9.61 17.90 19.38
CA HIS A 122 -10.03 17.68 17.98
C HIS A 122 -11.53 17.39 17.75
N VAL A 123 -12.12 18.04 16.73
CA VAL A 123 -13.53 17.87 16.34
C VAL A 123 -13.62 17.54 14.86
N ASP A 124 -14.29 16.44 14.52
CA ASP A 124 -14.59 16.11 13.12
C ASP A 124 -15.69 17.02 12.58
N ARG A 125 -15.54 17.46 11.32
CA ARG A 125 -16.44 18.41 10.63
C ARG A 125 -16.47 19.82 11.23
N ALA A 126 -15.37 20.25 11.84
CA ALA A 126 -15.21 21.63 12.28
C ALA A 126 -15.11 22.61 11.09
N VAL A 127 -15.64 23.81 11.26
CA VAL A 127 -15.34 24.96 10.40
C VAL A 127 -14.27 25.77 11.13
N LEU A 128 -13.09 25.90 10.52
CA LEU A 128 -12.02 26.75 11.00
C LEU A 128 -12.23 28.14 10.43
N GLN A 129 -12.39 29.16 11.26
CA GLN A 129 -12.46 30.55 10.79
C GLN A 129 -11.13 31.26 11.07
N ILE A 130 -10.52 31.85 10.04
CA ILE A 130 -9.31 32.69 10.17
C ILE A 130 -9.63 34.05 9.55
N GLY A 131 -9.78 35.08 10.39
CA GLY A 131 -10.29 36.38 9.94
C GLY A 131 -11.71 36.25 9.39
N ASP A 132 -11.93 36.76 8.18
CA ASP A 132 -13.23 36.72 7.50
C ASP A 132 -13.45 35.43 6.68
N VAL A 133 -12.45 34.55 6.61
CA VAL A 133 -12.49 33.34 5.78
C VAL A 133 -12.85 32.12 6.62
N LYS A 134 -13.86 31.37 6.17
CA LYS A 134 -14.28 30.10 6.75
C LYS A 134 -13.71 28.93 5.94
N TYR A 135 -12.99 28.05 6.61
CA TYR A 135 -12.43 26.82 6.05
C TYR A 135 -13.21 25.61 6.55
N LYS A 136 -13.63 24.73 5.63
CA LYS A 136 -14.13 23.41 6.01
C LYS A 136 -12.95 22.52 6.38
N VAL A 137 -12.92 21.99 7.60
CA VAL A 137 -11.85 21.09 8.06
C VAL A 137 -12.16 19.64 7.68
N GLU A 138 -11.28 19.04 6.90
CA GLU A 138 -11.33 17.63 6.50
C GLU A 138 -10.19 16.87 7.19
N ARG A 139 -10.51 16.05 8.20
CA ARG A 139 -9.54 15.15 8.85
C ARG A 139 -9.38 13.85 8.07
N ASN A 140 -8.14 13.36 7.97
CA ASN A 140 -7.77 12.04 7.44
C ASN A 140 -8.46 11.73 6.11
N ARG A 141 -8.30 12.64 5.15
CA ARG A 141 -8.91 12.50 3.83
C ARG A 141 -8.42 11.20 3.17
N PHE A 142 -9.37 10.33 2.81
CA PHE A 142 -9.05 9.10 2.09
C PHE A 142 -8.36 9.42 0.78
N ALA A 143 -7.21 8.79 0.55
CA ALA A 143 -6.44 9.04 -0.65
C ALA A 143 -5.71 7.77 -1.08
N PHE A 144 -5.73 7.49 -2.38
CA PHE A 144 -4.83 6.52 -2.94
C PHE A 144 -3.45 7.14 -3.15
N ARG A 145 -2.40 6.47 -2.68
CA ARG A 145 -1.04 6.62 -3.17
C ARG A 145 -0.78 5.53 -4.20
N SER A 146 -0.06 5.89 -5.25
CA SER A 146 0.32 4.96 -6.31
C SER A 146 1.85 4.88 -6.35
N ARG A 147 2.39 3.66 -6.37
CA ARG A 147 3.78 3.37 -6.67
C ARG A 147 3.82 2.17 -7.62
N SER A 148 4.42 2.36 -8.80
CA SER A 148 4.91 1.31 -9.71
C SER A 148 3.95 0.23 -10.22
N CYS A 149 2.67 0.24 -9.82
CA CYS A 149 1.51 -0.63 -10.16
C CYS A 149 0.62 -0.91 -8.93
N HIS A 150 1.06 -0.56 -7.73
CA HIS A 150 0.33 -0.72 -6.47
C HIS A 150 -0.44 0.55 -6.09
N LEU A 151 -1.71 0.36 -5.71
CA LEU A 151 -2.56 1.33 -5.03
C LEU A 151 -2.51 1.05 -3.52
N SER A 152 -1.84 1.91 -2.76
CA SER A 152 -1.95 1.92 -1.29
C SER A 152 -2.99 2.95 -0.88
N LEU A 153 -3.87 2.54 0.04
CA LEU A 153 -4.96 3.39 0.52
C LEU A 153 -4.56 4.03 1.85
N GLU A 154 -4.59 5.35 1.91
CA GLU A 154 -4.40 6.10 3.15
C GLU A 154 -5.76 6.41 3.77
N PHE A 155 -5.90 6.05 5.05
CA PHE A 155 -7.05 6.33 5.92
C PHE A 155 -8.38 5.68 5.51
N GLY A 156 -8.48 5.06 4.33
CA GLY A 156 -9.67 4.33 3.87
C GLY A 156 -9.52 2.81 3.99
N ASP A 157 -10.59 2.08 3.65
CA ASP A 157 -10.61 0.61 3.57
C ASP A 157 -10.83 0.18 2.10
N PRO A 158 -10.02 -0.73 1.53
CA PRO A 158 -10.29 -1.28 0.21
C PRO A 158 -11.72 -1.83 0.05
N ALA A 159 -12.31 -2.42 1.09
CA ALA A 159 -13.67 -2.94 1.04
C ALA A 159 -14.74 -1.83 0.97
N GLY A 160 -14.43 -0.64 1.49
CA GLY A 160 -15.29 0.55 1.43
C GLY A 160 -15.01 1.46 0.24
N SER A 161 -14.10 1.07 -0.66
CA SER A 161 -13.69 1.82 -1.84
C SER A 161 -14.39 1.32 -3.09
N VAL A 162 -14.49 2.16 -4.12
CA VAL A 162 -15.14 1.82 -5.40
C VAL A 162 -14.08 1.63 -6.48
N PHE A 163 -14.19 0.55 -7.26
CA PHE A 163 -13.33 0.24 -8.39
C PHE A 163 -14.16 0.09 -9.65
N ARG A 164 -13.65 0.55 -10.79
CA ARG A 164 -14.24 0.34 -12.12
C ARG A 164 -13.14 0.12 -13.14
N TRP A 165 -13.25 -0.95 -13.91
CA TRP A 165 -12.31 -1.28 -14.95
C TRP A 165 -12.83 -0.93 -16.34
N TYR A 166 -11.94 -0.34 -17.14
CA TYR A 166 -12.15 -0.02 -18.54
C TYR A 166 -11.07 -0.71 -19.37
N LYS A 167 -11.39 -0.99 -20.63
CA LYS A 167 -10.47 -1.48 -21.65
C LYS A 167 -10.52 -0.59 -22.88
N GLU A 168 -9.45 -0.56 -23.63
CA GLU A 168 -9.38 0.20 -24.88
C GLU A 168 -10.48 -0.27 -25.85
N ALA A 169 -11.18 0.66 -26.51
CA ALA A 169 -12.30 0.32 -27.39
C ALA A 169 -11.87 -0.50 -28.62
N LYS A 170 -10.64 -0.28 -29.09
CA LYS A 170 -9.94 -1.05 -30.12
C LYS A 170 -8.43 -0.90 -29.88
N PRO A 171 -7.59 -1.82 -30.36
CA PRO A 171 -6.13 -1.71 -30.18
C PRO A 171 -5.61 -0.36 -30.67
N GLY A 172 -4.90 0.37 -29.81
CA GLY A 172 -4.30 1.66 -30.12
C GLY A 172 -5.25 2.87 -30.12
N ALA A 173 -6.52 2.72 -29.70
CA ALA A 173 -7.49 3.83 -29.67
C ALA A 173 -7.16 4.95 -28.67
N ALA A 174 -6.41 4.65 -27.61
CA ALA A 174 -6.02 5.60 -26.58
C ALA A 174 -4.54 6.01 -26.72
N GLU A 175 -3.87 5.70 -27.83
CA GLU A 175 -2.49 6.15 -28.09
C GLU A 175 -2.45 7.68 -27.94
N PRO A 176 -1.51 8.24 -27.18
CA PRO A 176 -1.45 9.69 -27.01
C PRO A 176 -1.09 10.34 -28.34
N GLU A 177 -2.05 11.02 -28.97
CA GLU A 177 -1.75 11.95 -30.07
C GLU A 177 -0.66 12.92 -29.60
N GLY A 178 0.35 13.14 -30.44
CA GLY A 178 1.60 13.80 -30.07
C GLY A 178 1.42 15.06 -29.22
N GLY A 179 2.02 15.03 -28.02
CA GLY A 179 2.49 16.18 -27.24
C GLY A 179 1.66 17.48 -27.29
N GLY A 180 0.43 17.46 -26.77
CA GLY A 180 -0.32 18.67 -26.46
C GLY A 180 -1.18 18.53 -25.20
N PRO A 181 -1.23 19.53 -24.29
CA PRO A 181 -2.16 19.48 -23.17
C PRO A 181 -3.60 19.61 -23.70
N SER A 182 -4.35 18.52 -23.64
CA SER A 182 -5.79 18.50 -23.96
C SER A 182 -6.55 19.45 -23.04
N SER A 183 -7.27 20.40 -23.64
CA SER A 183 -8.06 21.46 -23.01
C SER A 183 -9.54 21.06 -22.80
N LEU A 184 -9.89 19.77 -22.87
CA LEU A 184 -11.28 19.33 -22.74
C LEU A 184 -11.69 19.12 -21.27
N PRO A 185 -12.90 19.57 -20.88
CA PRO A 185 -13.44 19.40 -19.53
C PRO A 185 -13.69 17.92 -19.17
N PRO A 186 -13.71 17.56 -17.88
CA PRO A 186 -13.51 16.19 -17.39
C PRO A 186 -14.75 15.27 -17.44
N SER A 187 -15.78 15.56 -18.23
CA SER A 187 -17.10 14.91 -18.11
C SER A 187 -17.66 14.29 -19.40
N SER A 188 -16.82 13.88 -20.35
CA SER A 188 -17.28 13.10 -21.52
C SER A 188 -16.66 11.70 -21.51
N PRO A 189 -17.43 10.64 -21.84
CA PRO A 189 -16.85 9.32 -22.08
C PRO A 189 -15.84 9.47 -23.21
N SER A 190 -14.57 9.21 -22.89
CA SER A 190 -13.54 9.21 -23.92
C SER A 190 -13.90 8.07 -24.89
N PRO A 191 -14.07 8.33 -26.19
CA PRO A 191 -14.46 7.30 -27.16
C PRO A 191 -13.41 6.18 -27.31
N SER A 192 -12.26 6.33 -26.66
CA SER A 192 -11.16 5.38 -26.64
C SER A 192 -11.27 4.30 -25.55
N TRP A 193 -12.19 4.43 -24.58
CA TRP A 193 -12.32 3.49 -23.46
C TRP A 193 -13.75 2.91 -23.35
N THR A 194 -13.84 1.59 -23.18
CA THR A 194 -15.09 0.85 -22.95
C THR A 194 -15.10 0.29 -21.54
N GLU A 195 -16.20 0.48 -20.80
CA GLU A 195 -16.35 -0.06 -19.45
C GLU A 195 -16.53 -1.59 -19.51
N THR A 196 -15.84 -2.32 -18.63
CA THR A 196 -15.85 -3.79 -18.60
C THR A 196 -17.02 -4.37 -17.79
N GLY A 197 -17.64 -3.56 -16.94
CA GLY A 197 -18.62 -4.00 -15.93
C GLY A 197 -18.00 -4.63 -14.67
N VAL A 198 -16.67 -4.76 -14.60
CA VAL A 198 -15.99 -5.29 -13.42
C VAL A 198 -15.76 -4.18 -12.39
N ASN A 199 -16.40 -4.33 -11.23
CA ASN A 199 -16.34 -3.38 -10.10
C ASN A 199 -15.44 -3.87 -8.94
N GLU A 200 -14.65 -4.92 -9.18
CA GLU A 200 -13.74 -5.52 -8.22
C GLU A 200 -12.37 -4.83 -8.23
N ARG A 201 -11.61 -4.96 -7.14
CA ARG A 201 -10.22 -4.49 -7.06
C ARG A 201 -9.32 -5.18 -8.10
N VAL A 202 -9.61 -6.45 -8.41
CA VAL A 202 -8.82 -7.28 -9.32
C VAL A 202 -9.58 -7.49 -10.62
N TYR A 203 -8.92 -7.23 -11.74
CA TYR A 203 -9.40 -7.59 -13.06
C TYR A 203 -8.55 -8.72 -13.63
N THR A 204 -9.19 -9.82 -14.02
CA THR A 204 -8.56 -10.88 -14.81
C THR A 204 -9.02 -10.71 -16.25
N PRO A 205 -8.15 -10.31 -17.19
CA PRO A 205 -8.60 -10.11 -18.56
C PRO A 205 -9.13 -11.40 -19.21
N SER A 206 -9.54 -11.32 -20.48
CA SER A 206 -9.99 -12.44 -21.31
C SER A 206 -9.29 -12.46 -22.68
N ASN A 207 -9.50 -13.51 -23.49
CA ASN A 207 -8.87 -13.62 -24.83
C ASN A 207 -9.30 -12.47 -25.75
N ALA A 208 -10.48 -11.90 -25.50
CA ALA A 208 -10.98 -10.74 -26.23
C ALA A 208 -10.25 -9.44 -25.87
N ASP A 209 -9.46 -9.43 -24.79
CA ASP A 209 -8.76 -8.23 -24.33
C ASP A 209 -7.31 -8.15 -24.86
N ILE A 210 -6.82 -9.18 -25.56
CA ILE A 210 -5.46 -9.20 -26.13
C ILE A 210 -5.27 -7.98 -27.05
N GLY A 211 -4.16 -7.27 -26.86
CA GLY A 211 -3.83 -6.08 -27.63
C GLY A 211 -4.48 -4.80 -27.12
N LEU A 212 -5.33 -4.87 -26.09
CA LEU A 212 -5.98 -3.70 -25.49
C LEU A 212 -5.23 -3.27 -24.22
N ARG A 213 -5.13 -1.96 -23.99
CA ARG A 213 -4.75 -1.43 -22.69
C ARG A 213 -5.92 -1.41 -21.72
N LEU A 214 -5.61 -1.33 -20.43
CA LEU A 214 -6.57 -1.32 -19.34
C LEU A 214 -6.51 0.01 -18.59
N LYS A 215 -7.65 0.47 -18.07
CA LYS A 215 -7.72 1.63 -17.19
C LYS A 215 -8.52 1.29 -15.95
N LEU A 216 -7.96 1.60 -14.79
CA LEU A 216 -8.62 1.48 -13.49
C LEU A 216 -9.04 2.87 -13.02
N HIS A 217 -10.33 3.05 -12.78
CA HIS A 217 -10.87 4.17 -12.02
C HIS A 217 -11.17 3.70 -10.60
N CYS A 218 -10.59 4.35 -9.59
CA CYS A 218 -10.75 3.98 -8.20
C CYS A 218 -11.06 5.19 -7.32
N THR A 219 -12.06 5.05 -6.44
CA THR A 219 -12.48 6.08 -5.48
C THR A 219 -12.29 5.57 -4.06
N PRO A 220 -11.37 6.15 -3.28
CA PRO A 220 -11.04 5.67 -1.94
C PRO A 220 -12.20 5.97 -0.98
N GLY A 221 -12.60 5.03 -0.14
CA GLY A 221 -13.73 5.22 0.76
C GLY A 221 -13.75 4.30 1.96
N ASN A 222 -14.77 4.49 2.81
CA ASN A 222 -15.08 3.64 3.96
C ASN A 222 -16.57 3.23 3.98
N GLY A 223 -17.24 3.24 2.83
CA GLY A 223 -18.68 2.98 2.69
C GLY A 223 -19.60 4.15 3.08
N GLN A 224 -19.13 5.14 3.85
CA GLN A 224 -19.93 6.33 4.21
C GLN A 224 -19.44 7.60 3.53
N ARG A 225 -18.12 7.73 3.37
CA ARG A 225 -17.48 8.90 2.77
C ARG A 225 -16.49 8.44 1.73
N PHE A 226 -16.36 9.25 0.68
CA PHE A 226 -15.42 9.02 -0.41
C PHE A 226 -14.42 10.17 -0.50
N GLY A 227 -13.17 9.82 -0.79
CA GLY A 227 -12.11 10.73 -1.17
C GLY A 227 -12.13 11.03 -2.67
N PRO A 228 -11.11 11.76 -3.17
CA PRO A 228 -11.02 12.08 -4.59
C PRO A 228 -10.69 10.82 -5.41
N SER A 229 -11.41 10.63 -6.51
CA SER A 229 -11.15 9.56 -7.46
C SER A 229 -9.78 9.70 -8.13
N ARG A 230 -9.24 8.57 -8.56
CA ARG A 230 -8.03 8.48 -9.38
C ARG A 230 -8.25 7.53 -10.54
N GLU A 231 -7.63 7.87 -11.66
CA GLU A 231 -7.54 7.00 -12.83
C GLU A 231 -6.09 6.58 -13.07
N LEU A 232 -5.91 5.36 -13.54
CA LEU A 232 -4.63 4.72 -13.77
C LEU A 232 -4.72 3.88 -15.04
N GLU A 233 -3.88 4.17 -16.03
CA GLU A 233 -3.84 3.45 -17.31
C GLU A 233 -2.62 2.52 -17.38
N SER A 234 -2.81 1.32 -17.93
CA SER A 234 -1.73 0.39 -18.19
C SER A 234 -0.81 0.97 -19.26
N VAL A 235 0.50 0.79 -19.06
CA VAL A 235 1.50 1.27 -20.02
C VAL A 235 1.47 0.45 -21.30
N CYS A 236 1.19 -0.84 -21.16
CA CYS A 236 1.29 -1.83 -22.21
C CYS A 236 -0.04 -2.55 -22.41
N PRO A 237 -0.27 -3.12 -23.60
CA PRO A 237 -1.47 -3.90 -23.86
C PRO A 237 -1.39 -5.28 -23.20
N VAL A 238 -2.55 -5.90 -23.05
CA VAL A 238 -2.72 -7.28 -22.61
C VAL A 238 -2.07 -8.23 -23.64
N GLU A 239 -1.12 -9.05 -23.22
CA GLU A 239 -0.53 -10.09 -24.08
C GLU A 239 -1.06 -11.48 -23.76
N ALA A 240 -0.96 -12.40 -24.72
CA ALA A 240 -1.25 -13.81 -24.49
C ALA A 240 -0.32 -14.41 -23.42
N GLY A 241 -0.91 -15.03 -22.39
CA GLY A 241 -0.19 -15.82 -21.41
C GLY A 241 0.22 -17.20 -21.94
N PRO A 242 0.91 -18.01 -21.11
CA PRO A 242 1.23 -19.39 -21.48
C PRO A 242 -0.05 -20.20 -21.69
N GLY A 243 0.05 -21.27 -22.49
CA GLY A 243 -1.08 -22.19 -22.74
C GLY A 243 -1.57 -22.84 -21.45
N THR A 244 -0.78 -23.77 -20.90
CA THR A 244 -1.08 -24.46 -19.63
C THR A 244 0.02 -24.22 -18.63
N CYS A 245 -0.36 -23.91 -17.39
CA CYS A 245 0.55 -23.86 -16.25
C CYS A 245 0.41 -25.12 -15.39
N THR A 246 1.51 -25.53 -14.75
CA THR A 246 1.53 -26.71 -13.87
C THR A 246 0.54 -26.61 -12.70
N PHE A 247 0.27 -25.39 -12.23
CA PHE A 247 -0.68 -25.13 -11.15
C PHE A 247 -2.15 -25.17 -11.59
N ASP A 248 -2.47 -25.15 -12.89
CA ASP A 248 -3.88 -25.12 -13.34
C ASP A 248 -4.63 -26.39 -12.88
N HIS A 249 -4.00 -27.56 -12.97
CA HIS A 249 -4.57 -28.81 -12.44
C HIS A 249 -4.64 -28.82 -10.91
N ARG A 250 -3.67 -28.19 -10.23
CA ARG A 250 -3.63 -28.09 -8.77
C ARG A 250 -4.78 -27.22 -8.25
N HIS A 251 -5.16 -26.18 -9.00
CA HIS A 251 -6.28 -25.30 -8.66
C HIS A 251 -7.64 -26.00 -8.65
N LEU A 252 -7.79 -27.14 -9.34
CA LEU A 252 -9.00 -27.95 -9.26
C LEU A 252 -9.28 -28.46 -7.83
N TYR A 253 -8.24 -28.62 -7.01
CA TYR A 253 -8.32 -29.06 -5.61
C TYR A 253 -8.50 -27.91 -4.61
N THR A 254 -8.36 -26.66 -5.08
CA THR A 254 -8.31 -25.47 -4.21
C THR A 254 -9.31 -24.40 -4.61
N LYS A 255 -10.40 -24.78 -5.29
CA LYS A 255 -11.42 -23.88 -5.84
C LYS A 255 -12.03 -22.88 -4.84
N LYS A 256 -12.05 -23.23 -3.56
CA LYS A 256 -12.64 -22.43 -2.48
C LYS A 256 -11.69 -22.33 -1.30
N VAL A 257 -11.87 -21.26 -0.53
CA VAL A 257 -11.33 -21.14 0.83
C VAL A 257 -11.88 -22.29 1.67
N THR A 258 -11.05 -22.84 2.55
CA THR A 258 -11.44 -23.96 3.41
C THR A 258 -12.36 -23.50 4.55
N ASP A 259 -13.09 -24.43 5.14
CA ASP A 259 -13.91 -24.16 6.33
C ASP A 259 -13.04 -23.80 7.56
N ASP A 260 -13.71 -23.36 8.63
CA ASP A 260 -13.07 -22.87 9.85
C ASP A 260 -12.31 -23.97 10.64
N SER A 261 -12.53 -25.25 10.35
CA SER A 261 -11.85 -26.38 10.99
C SER A 261 -10.54 -26.79 10.31
N LEU A 262 -10.32 -26.34 9.08
CA LEU A 262 -9.14 -26.66 8.28
C LEU A 262 -8.14 -25.51 8.24
N ILE A 263 -6.88 -25.80 7.90
CA ILE A 263 -5.87 -24.78 7.60
C ILE A 263 -5.17 -25.23 6.33
N ARG A 264 -5.41 -24.54 5.21
CA ARG A 264 -4.66 -24.80 3.99
C ARG A 264 -3.32 -24.07 4.03
N THR A 265 -2.24 -24.84 4.07
CA THR A 265 -0.88 -24.32 4.17
C THR A 265 -0.12 -24.48 2.86
N VAL A 266 0.61 -23.45 2.45
CA VAL A 266 1.53 -23.45 1.31
C VAL A 266 2.94 -23.17 1.82
N SER A 267 3.92 -23.93 1.33
CA SER A 267 5.34 -23.59 1.44
C SER A 267 5.94 -23.54 0.04
N TYR A 268 6.60 -22.45 -0.32
CA TYR A 268 7.13 -22.30 -1.69
C TYR A 268 8.35 -21.38 -1.75
N ASN A 269 9.45 -21.91 -2.31
CA ASN A 269 10.61 -21.11 -2.72
C ASN A 269 10.34 -20.53 -4.11
N LEU A 270 10.35 -19.20 -4.23
CA LEU A 270 9.91 -18.49 -5.44
C LEU A 270 11.01 -18.25 -6.48
N LEU A 271 12.25 -18.64 -6.19
CA LEU A 271 13.45 -18.30 -6.96
C LEU A 271 13.67 -16.78 -7.03
N ALA A 272 14.59 -16.27 -6.21
CA ALA A 272 14.81 -14.83 -6.09
C ALA A 272 15.39 -14.26 -7.39
N ASP A 273 14.94 -13.07 -7.77
CA ASP A 273 15.39 -12.42 -8.99
C ASP A 273 16.86 -12.05 -8.94
N THR A 274 17.35 -11.69 -7.74
CA THR A 274 18.78 -11.45 -7.51
C THR A 274 19.67 -12.61 -7.97
N TYR A 275 19.14 -13.84 -7.99
CA TYR A 275 19.82 -15.03 -8.51
C TYR A 275 19.43 -15.35 -9.95
N ALA A 276 18.15 -15.29 -10.30
CA ALA A 276 17.65 -15.68 -11.62
C ALA A 276 18.12 -14.78 -12.77
N GLN A 277 18.28 -13.47 -12.52
CA GLN A 277 18.61 -12.49 -13.56
C GLN A 277 20.07 -12.54 -14.05
N THR A 278 20.93 -13.39 -13.48
CA THR A 278 22.34 -13.44 -13.86
C THR A 278 22.55 -14.17 -15.19
N GLU A 279 23.57 -13.79 -15.95
CA GLU A 279 23.94 -14.49 -17.19
C GLU A 279 24.28 -15.96 -16.92
N PHE A 280 24.97 -16.24 -15.81
CA PHE A 280 25.25 -17.60 -15.36
C PHE A 280 23.97 -18.41 -15.11
N SER A 281 22.97 -17.84 -14.45
CA SER A 281 21.67 -18.51 -14.26
C SER A 281 20.99 -18.82 -15.59
N ARG A 282 20.96 -17.86 -16.53
CA ARG A 282 20.32 -18.05 -17.84
C ARG A 282 21.04 -19.07 -18.72
N SER A 283 22.37 -19.10 -18.70
CA SER A 283 23.19 -19.91 -19.62
C SER A 283 23.65 -21.26 -19.05
N VAL A 284 23.74 -21.39 -17.72
CA VAL A 284 24.31 -22.58 -17.06
C VAL A 284 23.27 -23.30 -16.20
N LEU A 285 22.55 -22.58 -15.33
CA LEU A 285 21.57 -23.22 -14.43
C LEU A 285 20.25 -23.56 -15.15
N TYR A 286 19.76 -22.63 -15.99
CA TYR A 286 18.46 -22.72 -16.64
C TYR A 286 18.52 -22.57 -18.17
N PRO A 287 19.49 -23.18 -18.89
CA PRO A 287 19.65 -23.00 -20.35
C PRO A 287 18.46 -23.51 -21.16
N TYR A 288 17.67 -24.41 -20.58
CA TYR A 288 16.46 -24.98 -21.16
C TYR A 288 15.23 -24.07 -21.02
N CYS A 289 15.30 -23.03 -20.18
CA CYS A 289 14.18 -22.12 -19.96
C CYS A 289 14.24 -20.97 -20.96
N ALA A 290 13.10 -20.67 -21.61
CA ALA A 290 13.04 -19.52 -22.50
C ALA A 290 13.39 -18.23 -21.73
N PRO A 291 14.28 -17.35 -22.25
CA PRO A 291 14.76 -16.19 -21.49
C PRO A 291 13.65 -15.29 -20.95
N TYR A 292 12.59 -15.04 -21.75
CA TYR A 292 11.44 -14.23 -21.33
C TYR A 292 10.68 -14.83 -20.14
N ALA A 293 10.75 -16.15 -19.94
CA ALA A 293 10.06 -16.85 -18.87
C ALA A 293 10.83 -16.81 -17.54
N LEU A 294 12.12 -16.45 -17.58
CA LEU A 294 12.93 -16.17 -16.38
C LEU A 294 12.79 -14.73 -15.89
N GLU A 295 12.35 -13.82 -16.75
CA GLU A 295 12.14 -12.41 -16.38
C GLU A 295 11.17 -12.27 -15.22
N LEU A 296 11.52 -11.38 -14.28
CA LEU A 296 10.77 -11.21 -13.03
C LEU A 296 9.29 -10.96 -13.27
N ASP A 297 8.96 -9.99 -14.12
CA ASP A 297 7.56 -9.62 -14.41
C ASP A 297 6.74 -10.80 -14.92
N TYR A 298 7.34 -11.67 -15.74
CA TYR A 298 6.67 -12.87 -16.24
C TYR A 298 6.43 -13.85 -15.10
N ARG A 299 7.47 -14.18 -14.32
CA ARG A 299 7.36 -15.10 -13.18
C ARG A 299 6.35 -14.60 -12.15
N GLN A 300 6.36 -13.30 -11.83
CA GLN A 300 5.46 -12.72 -10.84
C GLN A 300 3.99 -12.88 -11.25
N ASN A 301 3.64 -12.67 -12.53
CA ASN A 301 2.27 -12.90 -13.00
C ASN A 301 1.82 -14.36 -12.78
N LEU A 302 2.71 -15.32 -13.03
CA LEU A 302 2.42 -16.74 -12.81
C LEU A 302 2.32 -17.07 -11.32
N ILE A 303 3.25 -16.58 -10.50
CA ILE A 303 3.27 -16.78 -9.04
C ILE A 303 2.03 -16.18 -8.40
N GLN A 304 1.60 -14.97 -8.81
CA GLN A 304 0.37 -14.34 -8.30
C GLN A 304 -0.85 -15.21 -8.62
N LYS A 305 -1.00 -15.66 -9.87
CA LYS A 305 -2.09 -16.57 -10.26
C LYS A 305 -2.04 -17.87 -9.48
N GLU A 306 -0.85 -18.45 -9.33
CA GLU A 306 -0.63 -19.70 -8.60
C GLU A 306 -1.07 -19.58 -7.14
N LEU A 307 -0.53 -18.60 -6.40
CA LEU A 307 -0.77 -18.43 -4.97
C LEU A 307 -2.22 -18.03 -4.66
N THR A 308 -2.79 -17.10 -5.44
CA THR A 308 -4.18 -16.66 -5.23
C THR A 308 -5.17 -17.78 -5.54
N GLY A 309 -4.92 -18.59 -6.58
CA GLY A 309 -5.74 -19.75 -6.92
C GLY A 309 -5.70 -20.90 -5.89
N TYR A 310 -4.70 -20.93 -5.01
CA TYR A 310 -4.68 -21.89 -3.90
C TYR A 310 -5.69 -21.61 -2.80
N ASN A 311 -6.24 -20.38 -2.72
CA ASN A 311 -7.18 -20.01 -1.66
C ASN A 311 -6.67 -20.45 -0.28
N ALA A 312 -5.37 -20.29 -0.03
CA ALA A 312 -4.69 -20.77 1.16
C ALA A 312 -5.00 -19.90 2.39
N ASP A 313 -4.77 -20.45 3.57
CA ASP A 313 -4.95 -19.75 4.85
C ASP A 313 -3.62 -19.31 5.46
N LEU A 314 -2.55 -20.06 5.18
CA LEU A 314 -1.18 -19.77 5.59
C LEU A 314 -0.23 -20.04 4.41
N ILE A 315 0.60 -19.07 4.05
CA ILE A 315 1.58 -19.19 2.95
C ILE A 315 2.95 -18.77 3.47
N CYS A 316 3.88 -19.71 3.49
CA CYS A 316 5.29 -19.51 3.83
C CYS A 316 6.13 -19.50 2.55
N LEU A 317 6.84 -18.40 2.30
CA LEU A 317 7.62 -18.20 1.09
C LEU A 317 9.10 -18.01 1.41
N GLN A 318 9.96 -18.56 0.55
CA GLN A 318 11.41 -18.37 0.58
C GLN A 318 11.88 -17.72 -0.73
N GLU A 319 13.08 -17.14 -0.73
CA GLU A 319 13.64 -16.45 -1.90
C GLU A 319 12.77 -15.30 -2.39
N VAL A 320 12.29 -14.49 -1.44
CA VAL A 320 11.44 -13.34 -1.73
C VAL A 320 12.29 -12.07 -1.75
N ASP A 321 12.47 -11.46 -2.93
CA ASP A 321 13.09 -10.14 -3.02
C ASP A 321 12.21 -9.08 -2.32
N ARG A 322 12.83 -8.04 -1.75
CA ARG A 322 12.09 -6.99 -1.03
C ARG A 322 11.06 -6.27 -1.91
N SER A 323 11.39 -6.02 -3.18
CA SER A 323 10.49 -5.44 -4.17
C SER A 323 9.36 -6.40 -4.52
N VAL A 324 9.66 -7.69 -4.69
CA VAL A 324 8.64 -8.73 -4.93
C VAL A 324 7.62 -8.78 -3.79
N PHE A 325 8.07 -8.73 -2.53
CA PHE A 325 7.16 -8.69 -1.39
C PHE A 325 6.24 -7.46 -1.45
N THR A 326 6.82 -6.27 -1.60
CA THR A 326 6.09 -4.99 -1.48
C THR A 326 5.22 -4.66 -2.68
N ASP A 327 5.74 -4.89 -3.89
CA ASP A 327 5.15 -4.41 -5.14
C ASP A 327 4.32 -5.49 -5.86
N SER A 328 4.51 -6.78 -5.53
CA SER A 328 3.82 -7.91 -6.19
C SER A 328 2.97 -8.75 -5.22
N LEU A 329 3.58 -9.34 -4.19
CA LEU A 329 2.90 -10.31 -3.33
C LEU A 329 1.89 -9.67 -2.38
N VAL A 330 2.25 -8.58 -1.69
CA VAL A 330 1.33 -7.87 -0.79
C VAL A 330 0.09 -7.38 -1.54
N PRO A 331 0.19 -6.66 -2.68
CA PRO A 331 -0.98 -6.19 -3.41
C PRO A 331 -1.88 -7.33 -3.90
N ALA A 332 -1.28 -8.40 -4.42
CA ALA A 332 -2.01 -9.56 -4.92
C ALA A 332 -2.72 -10.31 -3.78
N LEU A 333 -1.99 -10.70 -2.73
CA LEU A 333 -2.54 -11.54 -1.67
C LEU A 333 -3.49 -10.78 -0.73
N GLU A 334 -3.29 -9.47 -0.53
CA GLU A 334 -4.22 -8.61 0.21
C GLU A 334 -5.58 -8.52 -0.48
N ALA A 335 -5.60 -8.43 -1.82
CA ALA A 335 -6.85 -8.43 -2.58
C ALA A 335 -7.66 -9.73 -2.39
N PHE A 336 -7.02 -10.82 -1.98
CA PHE A 336 -7.65 -12.11 -1.66
C PHE A 336 -7.77 -12.37 -0.15
N GLY A 337 -7.59 -11.33 0.68
CA GLY A 337 -7.86 -11.34 2.11
C GLY A 337 -6.73 -11.89 2.99
N LEU A 338 -5.50 -11.99 2.46
CA LEU A 338 -4.33 -12.35 3.25
C LEU A 338 -3.53 -11.10 3.65
N GLU A 339 -2.85 -11.17 4.79
CA GLU A 339 -1.90 -10.17 5.26
C GLU A 339 -0.54 -10.84 5.42
N GLY A 340 0.54 -10.10 5.18
CA GLY A 340 1.89 -10.66 5.12
C GLY A 340 2.90 -9.92 5.96
N VAL A 341 3.84 -10.68 6.51
CA VAL A 341 5.05 -10.18 7.17
C VAL A 341 6.29 -10.68 6.41
N PHE A 342 7.37 -9.90 6.46
CA PHE A 342 8.61 -10.17 5.72
C PHE A 342 9.83 -10.02 6.62
N ARG A 343 10.73 -11.01 6.54
CA ARG A 343 12.05 -11.00 7.19
C ARG A 343 13.13 -11.11 6.14
N ILE A 344 13.94 -10.07 5.99
CA ILE A 344 15.09 -10.09 5.09
C ILE A 344 16.23 -10.95 5.67
N LYS A 345 16.93 -11.66 4.78
CA LYS A 345 18.16 -12.38 5.10
C LYS A 345 19.38 -11.54 4.73
N GLN A 346 19.61 -11.35 3.43
CA GLN A 346 20.66 -10.50 2.86
C GLN A 346 20.12 -9.73 1.64
N HIS A 347 19.95 -10.41 0.51
CA HIS A 347 19.41 -9.84 -0.73
C HIS A 347 17.92 -10.19 -0.90
N GLU A 348 17.57 -11.42 -0.59
CA GLU A 348 16.21 -11.95 -0.48
C GLU A 348 15.86 -12.26 0.98
N GLY A 349 14.64 -12.73 1.21
CA GLY A 349 14.20 -13.16 2.51
C GLY A 349 12.99 -14.07 2.50
N LEU A 350 12.38 -14.14 3.67
CA LEU A 350 11.25 -15.01 3.98
C LEU A 350 9.99 -14.17 4.13
N ALA A 351 8.87 -14.66 3.60
CA ALA A 351 7.56 -14.05 3.83
C ALA A 351 6.59 -15.08 4.41
N THR A 352 5.71 -14.61 5.29
CA THR A 352 4.60 -15.41 5.83
C THR A 352 3.33 -14.62 5.66
N PHE A 353 2.37 -15.16 4.91
CA PHE A 353 1.05 -14.59 4.73
C PHE A 353 0.00 -15.43 5.45
N TYR A 354 -0.96 -14.78 6.10
CA TYR A 354 -2.06 -15.41 6.80
C TYR A 354 -3.41 -14.78 6.41
N ARG A 355 -4.46 -15.59 6.31
CA ARG A 355 -5.81 -15.13 5.97
C ARG A 355 -6.45 -14.38 7.14
N LYS A 356 -6.70 -13.09 6.98
CA LYS A 356 -7.26 -12.20 8.03
C LYS A 356 -8.62 -12.68 8.57
N ALA A 357 -9.41 -13.33 7.72
CA ALA A 357 -10.70 -13.87 8.13
C ALA A 357 -10.59 -15.03 9.14
N LYS A 358 -9.44 -15.72 9.21
CA LYS A 358 -9.20 -16.88 10.08
C LYS A 358 -8.13 -16.62 11.15
N PHE A 359 -7.21 -15.69 10.92
CA PHE A 359 -6.07 -15.44 11.81
C PHE A 359 -5.80 -13.96 12.02
N THR A 360 -5.33 -13.65 13.23
CA THR A 360 -4.64 -12.40 13.57
C THR A 360 -3.22 -12.71 14.04
N LEU A 361 -2.26 -11.86 13.66
CA LEU A 361 -0.89 -11.97 14.14
C LEU A 361 -0.80 -11.46 15.58
N LEU A 362 -0.33 -12.31 16.50
CA LEU A 362 -0.12 -11.95 17.91
C LEU A 362 1.29 -11.43 18.17
N SER A 363 2.30 -12.14 17.66
CA SER A 363 3.71 -11.82 17.89
C SER A 363 4.61 -12.45 16.84
N GLN A 364 5.80 -11.89 16.68
CA GLN A 364 6.86 -12.38 15.81
C GLN A 364 8.14 -12.63 16.62
N HIS A 365 8.85 -13.72 16.30
CA HIS A 365 10.04 -14.17 17.03
C HIS A 365 11.16 -14.55 16.05
N ASP A 366 11.48 -13.62 15.15
CA ASP A 366 12.45 -13.87 14.08
C ASP A 366 13.88 -13.91 14.63
N ILE A 367 14.63 -14.94 14.23
CA ILE A 367 16.02 -15.11 14.66
C ILE A 367 16.96 -15.27 13.47
N SER A 368 18.17 -14.75 13.61
CA SER A 368 19.30 -15.19 12.81
C SER A 368 19.95 -16.38 13.53
N PHE A 369 20.18 -17.49 12.82
CA PHE A 369 20.69 -18.69 13.48
C PHE A 369 22.07 -18.49 14.11
N HIS A 370 22.95 -17.73 13.46
CA HIS A 370 24.28 -17.47 14.01
C HIS A 370 24.21 -16.59 15.27
N GLU A 371 23.41 -15.51 15.25
CA GLU A 371 23.25 -14.61 16.40
C GLU A 371 22.65 -15.34 17.60
N ALA A 372 21.60 -16.14 17.36
CA ALA A 372 20.95 -16.92 18.40
C ALA A 372 21.94 -17.93 19.01
N LEU A 373 22.67 -18.69 18.18
CA LEU A 373 23.60 -19.70 18.67
C LEU A 373 24.75 -19.12 19.50
N GLU A 374 25.26 -17.93 19.14
CA GLU A 374 26.38 -17.29 19.85
C GLU A 374 25.95 -16.57 21.13
N SER A 375 24.77 -15.94 21.12
CA SER A 375 24.42 -14.92 22.12
C SER A 375 23.25 -15.33 23.03
N ASP A 376 22.38 -16.24 22.60
CA ASP A 376 21.20 -16.62 23.38
C ASP A 376 21.54 -17.79 24.35
N PRO A 377 21.37 -17.61 25.68
CA PRO A 377 21.57 -18.67 26.65
C PRO A 377 20.76 -19.94 26.38
N LEU A 378 19.63 -19.84 25.67
CA LEU A 378 18.81 -20.98 25.26
C LEU A 378 19.62 -22.02 24.46
N HIS A 379 20.65 -21.58 23.73
CA HIS A 379 21.44 -22.44 22.84
C HIS A 379 22.82 -22.81 23.42
N LYS A 380 23.07 -22.50 24.70
CA LYS A 380 24.38 -22.71 25.36
C LYS A 380 24.88 -24.15 25.26
N GLU A 381 24.02 -25.15 25.50
CA GLU A 381 24.41 -26.57 25.42
C GLU A 381 24.88 -26.96 24.00
N LEU A 382 24.17 -26.48 22.96
CA LEU A 382 24.54 -26.73 21.57
C LEU A 382 25.86 -26.02 21.22
N LEU A 383 26.04 -24.80 21.70
CA LEU A 383 27.28 -24.04 21.51
C LEU A 383 28.47 -24.77 22.17
N GLU A 384 28.34 -25.24 23.41
CA GLU A 384 29.39 -25.99 24.12
C GLU A 384 29.80 -27.26 23.37
N LYS A 385 28.84 -27.98 22.79
CA LYS A 385 29.13 -29.15 21.94
C LYS A 385 29.84 -28.76 20.65
N LEU A 386 29.53 -27.60 20.08
CA LEU A 386 30.10 -27.13 18.82
C LEU A 386 31.51 -26.54 18.99
N VAL A 387 31.86 -26.01 20.16
CA VAL A 387 33.19 -25.46 20.49
C VAL A 387 34.30 -26.51 20.37
N VAL A 388 33.99 -27.79 20.55
CA VAL A 388 34.94 -28.90 20.33
C VAL A 388 35.34 -29.03 18.84
N TYR A 389 34.59 -28.38 17.94
CA TYR A 389 34.83 -28.38 16.49
C TYR A 389 35.02 -26.94 15.94
N PRO A 390 36.14 -26.24 16.25
CA PRO A 390 36.31 -24.82 15.89
C PRO A 390 36.17 -24.54 14.40
N SER A 391 36.65 -25.44 13.54
CA SER A 391 36.52 -25.31 12.08
C SER A 391 35.07 -25.46 11.59
N ALA A 392 34.23 -26.26 12.25
CA ALA A 392 32.82 -26.38 11.92
C ALA A 392 32.04 -25.17 12.45
N GLN A 393 32.32 -24.76 13.68
CA GLN A 393 31.73 -23.60 14.32
C GLN A 393 31.96 -22.32 13.50
N GLU A 394 33.22 -21.88 13.37
CA GLU A 394 33.56 -20.58 12.80
C GLU A 394 33.35 -20.52 11.29
N ARG A 395 33.72 -21.57 10.55
CA ARG A 395 33.73 -21.52 9.07
C ARG A 395 32.45 -22.05 8.43
N ARG A 396 31.65 -22.85 9.14
CA ARG A 396 30.47 -23.53 8.54
C ARG A 396 29.14 -23.12 9.14
N VAL A 397 29.08 -22.80 10.43
CA VAL A 397 27.82 -22.45 11.11
C VAL A 397 27.69 -20.95 11.29
N LEU A 398 28.67 -20.29 11.92
CA LEU A 398 28.56 -18.88 12.30
C LEU A 398 28.67 -17.89 11.13
N GLN A 399 29.32 -18.29 10.04
CA GLN A 399 29.35 -17.50 8.80
C GLN A 399 28.04 -17.54 8.00
N ARG A 400 27.01 -18.26 8.46
CA ARG A 400 25.76 -18.43 7.72
C ARG A 400 24.76 -17.37 8.13
N SER A 401 24.27 -16.63 7.14
CA SER A 401 23.22 -15.64 7.30
C SER A 401 21.81 -16.23 7.34
N SER A 402 21.63 -17.55 7.44
CA SER A 402 20.28 -18.15 7.43
C SER A 402 19.46 -17.68 8.62
N VAL A 403 18.19 -17.39 8.36
CA VAL A 403 17.23 -16.85 9.33
C VAL A 403 16.05 -17.80 9.51
N LEU A 404 15.38 -17.71 10.65
CA LEU A 404 14.11 -18.34 10.94
C LEU A 404 13.07 -17.23 11.19
N HIS A 405 12.00 -17.26 10.43
CA HIS A 405 10.87 -16.36 10.57
C HIS A 405 9.77 -17.08 11.35
N VAL A 406 9.36 -16.53 12.50
CA VAL A 406 8.38 -17.17 13.38
C VAL A 406 7.22 -16.22 13.63
N SER A 407 6.00 -16.65 13.29
CA SER A 407 4.76 -15.90 13.50
C SER A 407 3.81 -16.70 14.38
N VAL A 408 3.39 -16.12 15.51
CA VAL A 408 2.35 -16.70 16.35
C VAL A 408 1.00 -16.11 15.93
N LEU A 409 0.09 -16.96 15.49
CA LEU A 409 -1.21 -16.57 14.96
C LEU A 409 -2.33 -17.03 15.90
N GLN A 410 -3.27 -16.14 16.17
CA GLN A 410 -4.50 -16.42 16.92
C GLN A 410 -5.63 -16.72 15.94
N SER A 411 -6.36 -17.81 16.15
CA SER A 411 -7.58 -18.06 15.40
C SER A 411 -8.64 -17.00 15.75
N THR A 412 -9.25 -16.41 14.72
CA THR A 412 -10.41 -15.50 14.87
C THR A 412 -11.71 -16.27 15.12
N LYS A 413 -11.70 -17.57 14.86
CA LYS A 413 -12.85 -18.46 14.97
C LYS A 413 -12.94 -19.16 16.33
N ASP A 414 -11.81 -19.25 17.02
CA ASP A 414 -11.68 -19.96 18.29
C ASP A 414 -10.60 -19.31 19.14
N SER A 415 -10.99 -18.61 20.20
CA SER A 415 -10.08 -17.88 21.08
C SER A 415 -9.08 -18.78 21.82
N SER A 416 -9.38 -20.08 21.95
CA SER A 416 -8.49 -21.06 22.58
C SER A 416 -7.37 -21.53 21.65
N LYS A 417 -7.50 -21.32 20.32
CA LYS A 417 -6.57 -21.87 19.33
C LYS A 417 -5.54 -20.85 18.88
N ARG A 418 -4.26 -21.21 19.07
CA ARG A 418 -3.11 -20.49 18.54
C ARG A 418 -2.22 -21.45 17.77
N ILE A 419 -1.56 -20.95 16.74
CA ILE A 419 -0.58 -21.71 15.98
C ILE A 419 0.74 -20.94 15.92
N CYS A 420 1.85 -21.68 15.95
CA CYS A 420 3.18 -21.14 15.71
C CYS A 420 3.60 -21.54 14.28
N ALA A 421 3.66 -20.57 13.38
CA ALA A 421 4.09 -20.75 12.01
C ALA A 421 5.57 -20.37 11.89
N ALA A 422 6.41 -21.35 11.57
CA ALA A 422 7.84 -21.16 11.36
C ALA A 422 8.19 -21.35 9.87
N ASN A 423 9.02 -20.47 9.34
CA ASN A 423 9.48 -20.48 7.96
C ASN A 423 11.00 -20.25 7.93
N THR A 424 11.74 -21.01 7.13
CA THR A 424 13.19 -20.86 7.00
C THR A 424 13.69 -21.24 5.61
N HIS A 425 14.91 -20.80 5.29
CA HIS A 425 15.68 -21.24 4.15
C HIS A 425 17.11 -21.58 4.62
N LEU A 426 17.34 -22.89 4.80
CA LEU A 426 18.59 -23.43 5.32
C LEU A 426 19.74 -23.31 4.30
N CYS A 427 20.94 -23.72 4.70
CA CYS A 427 22.11 -23.63 3.83
C CYS A 427 21.95 -24.50 2.57
N TRP A 428 22.20 -23.90 1.41
CA TRP A 428 22.08 -24.55 0.09
C TRP A 428 23.25 -25.48 -0.25
N HIS A 429 24.42 -25.31 0.38
CA HIS A 429 25.65 -25.95 -0.09
C HIS A 429 25.64 -27.47 0.19
N PRO A 430 25.74 -28.35 -0.82
CA PRO A 430 25.53 -29.80 -0.66
C PRO A 430 26.47 -30.48 0.35
N LYS A 431 27.69 -29.97 0.51
CA LYS A 431 28.68 -30.52 1.47
C LYS A 431 28.58 -29.96 2.89
N VAL A 432 27.52 -29.21 3.19
CA VAL A 432 27.26 -28.64 4.54
C VAL A 432 26.36 -29.54 5.38
N THR A 433 25.77 -30.59 4.80
CA THR A 433 25.22 -31.69 5.60
C THR A 433 26.33 -32.23 6.49
N ILE A 434 26.16 -32.09 7.80
CA ILE A 434 27.02 -32.72 8.79
C ILE A 434 26.89 -34.21 8.51
N GLN A 435 27.88 -34.79 7.83
CA GLN A 435 28.02 -36.23 7.75
C GLN A 435 28.07 -36.72 9.20
N TYR A 436 27.03 -37.45 9.58
CA TYR A 436 26.90 -38.30 10.76
C TYR A 436 28.03 -38.10 11.78
N ILE A 437 27.78 -37.30 12.83
CA ILE A 437 28.62 -37.35 14.04
C ILE A 437 28.13 -38.59 14.81
N PRO A 438 28.91 -39.67 14.90
CA PRO A 438 28.49 -40.83 15.68
C PRO A 438 28.33 -40.41 17.15
N GLY A 439 27.14 -40.59 17.73
CA GLY A 439 26.86 -40.26 19.13
C GLY A 439 25.90 -39.09 19.38
N PHE A 440 25.23 -38.58 18.35
CA PHE A 440 24.00 -37.77 18.49
C PHE A 440 22.76 -38.59 18.15
#